data_AF-E4Y061-F1
#
_entry.id   AF-E4Y061-F1
#
_cell.length_a   1.000
_cell.length_b   1.000
_cell.length_c   1.000
_cell.angle_alpha   90.00
_cell.angle_beta   90.00
_cell.angle_gamma   90.00
#
_symmetry.space_group_name_H-M   'P 1'
#
loop_
_entity.id
_entity.type
_entity.pdbx_description
1 polymer ?
#
loop_
_entity_poly.entity_id
_entity_poly.type
_entity_poly.pdbx_seq_one_letter_code
_entity_poly.pdbx_strand_id
1 'polypeptide(L)'
;MVSKIHKEARQEEGKAELKVESDEEEVEICREALENAEKALENAEKKAKESNDELEKKKKWRKTVQKRFLFVAKIAAEEDNSDLDHTEESCKVCFEKFGEDDCQKAAIIPCGHQACFGFLSSLPQKSCPTCRAEFTDDKILKLFP
;
A
#
# COMPACT_ATOMS: atom_id res chain seq x y z
N MET A 1 -15.36 -4.04 -91.88
CA MET A 1 -14.52 -3.35 -90.86
C MET A 1 -15.37 -2.74 -89.75
N VAL A 2 -16.35 -1.89 -90.07
CA VAL A 2 -17.25 -1.21 -89.10
C VAL A 2 -18.01 -2.15 -88.16
N SER A 3 -18.53 -3.28 -88.64
CA SER A 3 -19.24 -4.27 -87.82
C SER A 3 -18.36 -4.93 -86.74
N LYS A 4 -17.05 -5.10 -87.00
CA LYS A 4 -16.11 -5.68 -86.04
C LYS A 4 -15.84 -4.70 -84.88
N ILE A 5 -15.63 -3.43 -85.22
CA ILE A 5 -15.41 -2.34 -84.26
C ILE A 5 -16.61 -2.19 -83.32
N HIS A 6 -17.84 -2.21 -83.86
CA HIS A 6 -19.05 -2.13 -83.04
C HIS A 6 -19.18 -3.31 -82.06
N LYS A 7 -18.80 -4.52 -82.49
CA LYS A 7 -18.87 -5.71 -81.62
C LYS A 7 -17.84 -5.65 -80.50
N GLU A 8 -16.63 -5.19 -80.80
CA GLU A 8 -15.56 -4.98 -79.81
C GLU A 8 -15.95 -3.90 -78.79
N ALA A 9 -16.51 -2.77 -79.24
CA ALA A 9 -17.00 -1.71 -78.36
C ALA A 9 -18.07 -2.21 -77.36
N ARG A 10 -19.04 -3.00 -77.84
CA ARG A 10 -20.08 -3.60 -76.98
C ARG A 10 -19.51 -4.60 -75.96
N GLN A 11 -18.44 -5.31 -76.30
CA GLN A 11 -17.78 -6.22 -75.37
C GLN A 11 -17.02 -5.47 -74.28
N GLU A 12 -16.33 -4.39 -74.62
CA GLU A 12 -15.63 -3.56 -73.64
C GLU A 12 -16.61 -2.81 -72.72
N GLU A 13 -17.72 -2.32 -73.26
CA GLU A 13 -18.83 -1.74 -72.48
C GLU A 13 -19.35 -2.74 -71.44
N GLY A 14 -19.70 -3.96 -71.85
CA GLY A 14 -20.19 -4.98 -70.91
C GLY A 14 -19.15 -5.40 -69.85
N LYS A 15 -17.85 -5.40 -70.18
CA LYS A 15 -16.80 -5.62 -69.17
C LYS A 15 -16.71 -4.48 -68.17
N ALA A 16 -16.87 -3.25 -68.63
CA ALA A 16 -16.87 -2.08 -67.77
C ALA A 16 -18.10 -2.07 -66.85
N GLU A 17 -19.28 -2.43 -67.35
CA GLU A 17 -20.51 -2.58 -66.55
C GLU A 17 -20.33 -3.62 -65.43
N LEU A 18 -19.86 -4.83 -65.77
CA LEU A 18 -19.59 -5.88 -64.78
C LEU A 18 -18.56 -5.46 -63.72
N LYS A 19 -17.56 -4.68 -64.13
CA LYS A 19 -16.57 -4.16 -63.20
C LYS A 19 -17.18 -3.13 -62.24
N VAL A 20 -18.03 -2.23 -62.75
CA VAL A 20 -18.73 -1.25 -61.91
C VAL A 20 -19.62 -1.97 -60.89
N GLU A 21 -20.38 -2.99 -61.30
CA GLU A 21 -21.22 -3.78 -60.40
C GLU A 21 -20.39 -4.46 -59.29
N SER A 22 -19.25 -5.04 -59.65
CA SER A 22 -18.31 -5.63 -58.68
C SER A 22 -17.72 -4.60 -57.73
N ASP A 23 -17.29 -3.43 -58.24
CA ASP A 23 -16.71 -2.36 -57.43
C ASP A 23 -17.79 -1.75 -56.48
N GLU A 24 -19.06 -1.68 -56.91
CA GLU A 24 -20.19 -1.23 -56.09
C GLU A 24 -20.50 -2.21 -54.94
N GLU A 25 -20.47 -3.53 -55.20
CA GLU A 25 -20.64 -4.56 -54.17
C GLU A 25 -19.52 -4.49 -53.11
N GLU A 26 -18.26 -4.30 -53.53
CA GLU A 26 -17.14 -4.10 -52.60
C GLU A 26 -17.33 -2.85 -51.72
N VAL A 27 -17.86 -1.76 -52.29
CA VAL A 27 -18.17 -0.54 -51.53
C VAL A 27 -19.25 -0.78 -50.49
N GLU A 28 -20.28 -1.56 -50.81
CA GLU A 28 -21.36 -1.90 -49.87
C GLU A 28 -20.82 -2.73 -48.70
N ILE A 29 -20.01 -3.76 -48.97
CA ILE A 29 -19.34 -4.57 -47.94
C ILE A 29 -18.49 -3.68 -47.02
N CYS A 30 -17.74 -2.74 -47.59
CA CYS A 30 -16.91 -1.82 -46.80
C CYS A 30 -17.77 -0.89 -45.91
N ARG A 31 -18.94 -0.43 -46.40
CA ARG A 31 -19.85 0.40 -45.61
C ARG A 31 -20.43 -0.36 -44.43
N GLU A 32 -20.87 -1.59 -44.63
CA GLU A 32 -21.38 -2.43 -43.54
C GLU A 32 -20.28 -2.72 -42.50
N ALA A 33 -19.06 -2.99 -42.95
CA ALA A 33 -17.92 -3.20 -42.07
C ALA A 33 -17.61 -1.95 -41.22
N LEU A 34 -17.69 -0.76 -41.82
CA LEU A 34 -17.51 0.52 -41.12
C LEU A 34 -18.58 0.71 -40.05
N GLU A 35 -19.86 0.54 -40.40
CA GLU A 35 -20.98 0.70 -39.45
C GLU A 35 -20.84 -0.26 -38.26
N ASN A 36 -20.44 -1.51 -38.52
CA ASN A 36 -20.19 -2.49 -37.47
C ASN A 36 -19.00 -2.09 -36.56
N ALA A 37 -17.93 -1.56 -37.15
CA ALA A 37 -16.78 -1.06 -36.40
C ALA A 37 -17.14 0.15 -35.52
N GLU A 38 -17.96 1.07 -36.02
CA GLU A 38 -18.46 2.22 -35.26
C GLU A 38 -19.31 1.79 -34.06
N LYS A 39 -20.25 0.85 -34.25
CA LYS A 39 -21.04 0.27 -33.15
C LYS A 39 -20.15 -0.45 -32.13
N ALA A 40 -19.12 -1.15 -32.58
CA ALA A 40 -18.18 -1.83 -31.68
C ALA A 40 -17.39 -0.82 -30.85
N LEU A 41 -16.96 0.29 -31.46
CA LEU A 41 -16.26 1.39 -30.80
C LEU A 41 -17.14 2.05 -29.73
N GLU A 42 -18.39 2.41 -30.06
CA GLU A 42 -19.33 3.00 -29.10
C GLU A 42 -19.54 2.10 -27.88
N ASN A 43 -19.70 0.79 -28.10
CA ASN A 43 -19.84 -0.18 -27.03
C ASN A 43 -18.58 -0.29 -26.16
N ALA A 44 -17.39 -0.21 -26.76
CA ALA A 44 -16.12 -0.23 -26.04
C ALA A 44 -15.95 1.03 -25.19
N GLU A 45 -16.28 2.20 -25.72
CA GLU A 45 -16.25 3.47 -25.00
C GLU A 45 -17.19 3.49 -23.81
N LYS A 46 -18.42 2.97 -23.98
CA LYS A 46 -19.39 2.83 -22.90
C LYS A 46 -18.85 1.96 -21.76
N LYS A 47 -18.30 0.78 -22.09
CA LYS A 47 -17.69 -0.13 -21.10
C LYS A 47 -16.50 0.50 -20.39
N ALA A 48 -15.66 1.24 -21.12
CA ALA A 48 -14.53 1.95 -20.55
C ALA A 48 -14.98 3.03 -19.55
N LYS A 49 -16.05 3.77 -19.88
CA LYS A 49 -16.66 4.75 -18.97
C LYS A 49 -17.22 4.11 -17.71
N GLU A 50 -18.00 3.04 -17.85
CA GLU A 50 -18.57 2.30 -16.70
C GLU A 50 -17.47 1.77 -15.77
N SER A 51 -16.40 1.22 -16.35
CA SER A 51 -15.24 0.72 -15.59
C SER A 51 -14.51 1.84 -14.84
N ASN A 52 -14.35 3.00 -15.46
CA ASN A 52 -13.74 4.18 -14.82
C ASN A 52 -14.60 4.71 -13.67
N ASP A 53 -15.92 4.77 -13.85
CA ASP A 53 -16.85 5.20 -12.81
C ASP A 53 -16.81 4.25 -11.60
N GLU A 54 -16.74 2.94 -11.85
CA GLU A 54 -16.58 1.94 -10.80
C GLU A 54 -15.24 2.08 -10.06
N LEU A 55 -14.16 2.29 -10.81
CA LEU A 55 -12.84 2.52 -10.25
C LEU A 55 -12.83 3.75 -9.34
N GLU A 56 -13.40 4.87 -9.76
CA GLU A 56 -13.47 6.08 -8.95
C GLU A 56 -14.28 5.88 -7.66
N LYS A 57 -15.40 5.14 -7.71
CA LYS A 57 -16.17 4.75 -6.52
C LYS A 57 -15.29 3.94 -5.55
N LYS A 58 -14.55 2.95 -6.05
CA LYS A 58 -13.63 2.12 -5.25
C LYS A 58 -12.49 2.94 -4.65
N LYS A 59 -11.91 3.89 -5.39
CA LYS A 59 -10.87 4.81 -4.88
C LYS A 59 -11.41 5.69 -3.74
N LYS A 60 -12.64 6.22 -3.87
CA LYS A 60 -13.30 7.01 -2.82
C LYS A 60 -13.53 6.16 -1.57
N TRP A 61 -14.07 4.95 -1.73
CA TRP A 61 -14.28 4.02 -0.62
C TRP A 61 -12.99 3.71 0.14
N ARG A 62 -11.90 3.38 -0.58
CA ARG A 62 -10.59 3.15 0.03
C ARG A 62 -10.12 4.33 0.89
N LYS A 63 -10.24 5.57 0.38
CA LYS A 63 -9.87 6.77 1.15
C LYS A 63 -10.72 6.91 2.42
N THR A 64 -12.01 6.61 2.36
CA THR A 64 -12.90 6.61 3.53
C THR A 64 -12.50 5.56 4.56
N VAL A 65 -12.23 4.33 4.13
CA VAL A 65 -11.78 3.25 5.02
C VAL A 65 -10.44 3.59 5.67
N GLN A 66 -9.47 4.09 4.90
CA GLN A 66 -8.17 4.51 5.43
C GLN A 66 -8.32 5.59 6.50
N LYS A 67 -9.16 6.60 6.28
CA LYS A 67 -9.42 7.65 7.29
C LYS A 67 -10.03 7.08 8.57
N ARG A 68 -11.01 6.16 8.45
CA ARG A 68 -11.63 5.52 9.62
C ARG A 68 -10.63 4.65 10.38
N PHE A 69 -9.81 3.88 9.66
CA PHE A 69 -8.76 3.07 10.26
C PHE A 69 -7.75 3.92 11.02
N LEU A 70 -7.26 5.01 10.41
CA LEU A 70 -6.34 5.95 11.07
C LEU A 70 -6.95 6.56 12.34
N PHE A 71 -8.24 6.89 12.32
CA PHE A 71 -8.94 7.40 13.49
C PHE A 71 -9.01 6.36 14.62
N VAL A 72 -9.38 5.11 14.31
CA VAL A 72 -9.42 4.01 15.29
C VAL A 72 -8.03 3.70 15.83
N ALA A 73 -7.01 3.65 14.96
CA ALA A 73 -5.63 3.42 15.37
C ALA A 73 -5.12 4.52 16.31
N LYS A 74 -5.51 5.78 16.07
CA LYS A 74 -5.19 6.89 16.97
C LYS A 74 -5.83 6.70 18.36
N ILE A 75 -7.11 6.34 18.43
CA ILE A 75 -7.79 6.07 19.70
C ILE A 75 -7.08 4.93 20.45
N ALA A 76 -6.81 3.82 19.76
CA ALA A 76 -6.13 2.68 20.37
C ALA A 76 -4.73 3.05 20.90
N ALA A 77 -3.99 3.90 20.18
CA ALA A 77 -2.70 4.40 20.64
C ALA A 77 -2.84 5.33 21.87
N GLU A 78 -3.91 6.13 21.96
CA GLU A 78 -4.18 6.97 23.14
C GLU A 78 -4.59 6.13 24.36
N GLU A 79 -5.35 5.04 24.16
CA GLU A 79 -5.70 4.09 25.22
C GLU A 79 -4.49 3.32 25.76
N ASP A 80 -3.57 2.89 24.88
CA ASP A 80 -2.32 2.20 25.27
C ASP A 80 -1.31 3.13 26.00
N ASN A 81 -1.43 4.45 25.83
CA ASN A 81 -0.60 5.44 26.55
C ASN A 81 -1.21 5.89 27.89
N SER A 82 -2.42 5.45 28.24
CA SER A 82 -3.05 5.80 29.53
C SER A 82 -2.42 5.08 30.74
N ASP A 83 -1.57 4.08 30.49
CA ASP A 83 -0.75 3.39 31.50
C ASP A 83 0.70 3.93 31.60
N LEU A 84 1.09 4.94 30.79
CA LEU A 84 2.46 5.48 30.77
C LEU A 84 2.63 6.80 31.53
N ASP A 85 1.68 7.20 32.37
CA ASP A 85 1.85 8.38 33.24
C ASP A 85 2.42 8.06 34.63
N HIS A 86 2.92 6.84 34.82
CA HIS A 86 3.78 6.47 35.94
C HIS A 86 4.93 5.61 35.42
N THR A 87 6.17 5.84 35.91
CA THR A 87 7.33 4.91 35.89
C THR A 87 8.53 5.16 34.94
N GLU A 88 8.93 6.40 34.69
CA GLU A 88 10.38 6.66 34.43
C GLU A 88 11.17 7.02 35.70
N GLU A 89 10.48 7.42 36.77
CA GLU A 89 11.07 7.89 38.02
C GLU A 89 11.15 6.81 39.10
N SER A 90 10.95 5.52 38.82
CA SER A 90 11.07 4.48 39.86
C SER A 90 11.76 3.19 39.39
N CYS A 91 12.39 2.51 40.33
CA CYS A 91 13.08 1.26 40.08
C CYS A 91 12.09 0.11 39.89
N LYS A 92 12.22 -0.64 38.80
CA LYS A 92 11.35 -1.78 38.49
C LYS A 92 11.58 -3.02 39.38
N VAL A 93 12.51 -2.95 40.33
CA VAL A 93 12.87 -4.07 41.21
C VAL A 93 12.50 -3.81 42.66
N CYS A 94 12.91 -2.67 43.23
CA CYS A 94 12.51 -2.27 44.59
C CYS A 94 11.28 -1.35 44.63
N PHE A 95 10.79 -0.87 43.48
CA PHE A 95 9.64 0.05 43.34
C PHE A 95 9.82 1.42 43.99
N GLU A 96 11.01 1.74 44.49
CA GLU A 96 11.37 3.06 45.05
C GLU A 96 11.60 4.09 43.94
N LYS A 97 11.31 5.36 44.23
CA LYS A 97 11.51 6.46 43.29
C LYS A 97 12.98 6.85 43.20
N PHE A 98 13.47 7.07 41.98
CA PHE A 98 14.78 7.65 41.72
C PHE A 98 14.80 9.11 42.19
N GLY A 99 15.82 9.51 42.95
CA GLY A 99 15.99 10.88 43.43
C GLY A 99 15.54 11.14 44.88
N GLU A 100 14.82 10.20 45.51
CA GLU A 100 14.60 10.16 46.97
C GLU A 100 15.52 9.08 47.58
N ASP A 101 16.17 9.36 48.72
CA ASP A 101 16.96 8.44 49.56
C ASP A 101 17.85 7.40 48.83
N ASP A 102 19.05 7.82 48.40
CA ASP A 102 20.12 6.97 47.82
C ASP A 102 19.72 6.09 46.60
N CYS A 103 18.48 6.23 46.08
CA CYS A 103 18.01 5.57 44.87
C CYS A 103 18.57 6.24 43.61
N GLN A 104 19.87 6.04 43.37
CA GLN A 104 20.54 6.42 42.13
C GLN A 104 20.33 5.34 41.07
N LYS A 105 19.97 5.73 39.84
CA LYS A 105 19.85 4.79 38.72
C LYS A 105 21.23 4.24 38.32
N ALA A 106 21.32 2.93 38.08
CA ALA A 106 22.54 2.25 37.66
C ALA A 106 22.27 1.17 36.62
N ALA A 107 23.29 0.82 35.85
CA ALA A 107 23.27 -0.26 34.86
C ALA A 107 24.32 -1.34 35.17
N ILE A 108 23.95 -2.61 34.94
CA ILE A 108 24.87 -3.75 35.03
C ILE A 108 25.62 -3.86 33.70
N ILE A 109 26.93 -3.61 33.67
CA ILE A 109 27.73 -3.53 32.42
C ILE A 109 27.61 -4.77 31.52
N PRO A 110 27.69 -6.02 32.03
CA PRO A 110 27.58 -7.21 31.19
C PRO A 110 26.27 -7.36 30.41
N CYS A 111 25.16 -6.81 30.90
CA CYS A 111 23.84 -7.07 30.32
C CYS A 111 23.01 -5.81 30.03
N GLY A 112 23.45 -4.63 30.46
CA GLY A 112 22.78 -3.35 30.22
C GLY A 112 21.49 -3.12 31.00
N HIS A 113 21.00 -4.09 31.77
CA HIS A 113 19.78 -3.93 32.57
C HIS A 113 19.99 -2.94 33.72
N GLN A 114 18.94 -2.17 34.02
CA GLN A 114 18.99 -1.03 34.94
C GLN A 114 18.18 -1.27 36.21
N ALA A 115 18.72 -0.83 37.36
CA ALA A 115 18.07 -0.85 38.67
C ALA A 115 18.69 0.22 39.59
N CYS A 116 18.22 0.33 40.84
CA CYS A 116 18.85 1.19 41.84
C CYS A 116 20.27 0.70 42.16
N PHE A 117 21.21 1.64 42.29
CA PHE A 117 22.58 1.36 42.71
C PHE A 117 22.61 0.69 44.08
N GLY A 118 21.85 1.21 45.05
CA GLY A 118 21.75 0.64 46.39
C GLY A 118 21.28 -0.81 46.36
N PHE A 119 20.24 -1.09 45.55
CA PHE A 119 19.73 -2.44 45.35
C PHE A 119 20.78 -3.38 44.74
N LEU A 120 21.44 -2.98 43.64
CA LEU A 120 22.46 -3.82 43.00
C LEU A 120 23.67 -4.08 43.92
N SER A 121 24.02 -3.10 44.75
CA SER A 121 25.13 -3.18 45.71
C SER A 121 24.80 -4.09 46.90
N SER A 122 23.54 -4.16 47.34
CA SER A 122 23.11 -4.97 48.49
C SER A 122 22.75 -6.42 48.15
N LEU A 123 22.69 -6.78 46.86
CA LEU A 123 22.38 -8.15 46.43
C LEU A 123 23.38 -9.18 47.00
N PRO A 124 22.91 -10.23 47.71
CA PRO A 124 23.77 -11.29 48.26
C PRO A 124 24.53 -12.08 47.18
N GLN A 125 23.88 -12.31 46.04
CA GLN A 125 24.48 -12.90 44.85
C GLN A 125 24.42 -11.88 43.73
N LYS A 126 25.57 -11.60 43.11
CA LYS A 126 25.69 -10.62 42.03
C LYS A 126 25.18 -11.20 40.71
N SER A 127 23.88 -11.44 40.65
CA SER A 127 23.16 -11.92 39.46
C SER A 127 22.06 -10.94 39.09
N CYS A 128 21.94 -10.64 37.79
CA CYS A 128 20.99 -9.66 37.30
C CYS A 128 19.55 -10.12 37.58
N PRO A 129 18.69 -9.30 38.24
CA PRO A 129 17.29 -9.68 38.49
C PRO A 129 16.48 -9.93 37.20
N THR A 130 16.87 -9.30 36.10
CA THR A 130 16.16 -9.38 34.81
C THR A 130 16.60 -10.58 33.97
N CYS A 131 17.91 -10.80 33.81
CA CYS A 131 18.44 -11.82 32.90
C CYS A 131 19.35 -12.85 33.56
N ARG A 132 19.58 -12.77 34.87
CA ARG A 132 20.42 -13.66 35.68
C ARG A 132 21.90 -13.72 35.28
N ALA A 133 22.35 -12.85 34.38
CA ALA A 133 23.77 -12.67 34.09
C ALA A 133 24.53 -12.33 35.37
N GLU A 134 25.65 -13.00 35.60
CA GLU A 134 26.55 -12.73 36.73
C GLU A 134 27.31 -11.42 36.50
N PHE A 135 27.55 -10.69 37.58
CA PHE A 135 28.31 -9.45 37.59
C PHE A 135 29.12 -9.32 38.87
N THR A 136 29.91 -8.27 38.98
CA THR A 136 30.68 -7.91 40.18
C THR A 136 30.44 -6.43 40.49
N ASP A 137 30.77 -5.97 41.70
CA ASP A 137 30.48 -4.58 42.11
C ASP A 137 31.16 -3.52 41.23
N ASP A 138 32.33 -3.82 40.67
CA ASP A 138 33.03 -2.96 39.71
C ASP A 138 32.31 -2.87 38.34
N LYS A 139 31.31 -3.73 38.11
CA LYS A 139 30.48 -3.75 36.89
C LYS A 139 29.12 -3.09 37.08
N ILE A 140 28.94 -2.34 38.16
CA ILE A 140 27.75 -1.50 38.38
C ILE A 140 28.10 -0.06 38.00
N LEU A 141 27.55 0.41 36.88
CA LEU A 141 27.74 1.78 36.42
C LEU A 141 26.60 2.66 36.92
N LYS A 142 26.91 3.62 37.80
CA LYS A 142 25.95 4.69 38.16
C LYS A 142 25.66 5.54 36.92
N LEU A 143 24.39 5.65 36.57
CA LEU A 143 23.93 6.57 35.55
C LEU A 143 23.70 7.92 36.24
N PHE A 144 24.27 9.00 35.72
CA PHE A 144 24.04 10.35 36.26
C PHE A 144 22.54 10.69 36.14
N PRO A 145 21.99 11.52 37.04
CA PRO A 145 20.63 12.02 36.90
C PRO A 145 20.47 12.81 35.59
#